data_AF-A0A1D2WDE1-F1
#
_entry.id   AF-A0A1D2WDE1-F1
#
_cell.length_a   1.000
_cell.length_b   1.000
_cell.length_c   1.000
_cell.angle_alpha   90.00
_cell.angle_beta   90.00
_cell.angle_gamma   90.00
#
_symmetry.space_group_name_H-M   'P 1'
#
loop_
_entity.id
_entity.type
_entity.pdbx_description
1 polymer ?
#
loop_
_entity_poly.entity_id
_entity_poly.type
_entity_poly.pdbx_seq_one_letter_code
_entity_poly.pdbx_strand_id
1 'polypeptide(L)'
;MNYKYKRMLKILFMMPYEINESERKTQILLFIPFGLIISFIFSYIIGVLIGGNFILFFPIFYLMIIGIAVVFYFWDRLDEKYGITPVRSSQLTLLYQGVVIWLLCVSPAFFFGMLMLGVMSGNIFFGLGGAVAVVYPIVGMFLRIKTFSDDSRVIGKKKVVLPDRERPLVVPKEALPDIKLSGKEVTETVYGFGFLPISYFIMAEALGVYTIGKGFSGINSYLINSTPSLEFIIASIAIGLLIQTVYLFPDKLNKIVPIELRTKNGFLFMFVMVFVLFGISQFLILIVRALTS
;
A
#
# COMPACT_ATOMS: atom_id res chain seq x y z
N MET A 1 -13.55 2.34 38.66
CA MET A 1 -13.02 3.24 37.61
C MET A 1 -14.17 4.12 37.12
N ASN A 2 -14.04 5.45 37.18
CA ASN A 2 -15.10 6.39 36.80
C ASN A 2 -15.45 6.25 35.29
N TYR A 3 -16.75 6.26 34.94
CA TYR A 3 -17.28 6.06 33.59
C TYR A 3 -16.56 6.92 32.52
N LYS A 4 -16.17 8.14 32.89
CA LYS A 4 -15.43 9.07 32.02
C LYS A 4 -14.10 8.47 31.53
N TYR A 5 -13.31 7.84 32.41
CA TYR A 5 -12.03 7.25 32.04
C TYR A 5 -12.19 6.02 31.14
N LYS A 6 -13.20 5.18 31.40
CA LYS A 6 -13.51 4.02 30.55
C LYS A 6 -13.87 4.45 29.13
N ARG A 7 -14.62 5.55 28.99
CA ARG A 7 -14.95 6.13 27.67
C ARG A 7 -13.72 6.70 26.96
N MET A 8 -12.86 7.43 27.66
CA MET A 8 -11.62 7.97 27.07
C MET A 8 -10.70 6.87 26.55
N LEU A 9 -10.53 5.79 27.31
CA LEU A 9 -9.74 4.64 26.85
C LEU A 9 -10.38 3.95 25.64
N LYS A 10 -11.72 3.85 25.62
CA LYS A 10 -12.44 3.29 24.47
C LYS A 10 -12.23 4.13 23.19
N ILE A 11 -12.29 5.46 23.31
CA ILE A 11 -12.09 6.39 22.18
C ILE A 11 -10.72 6.18 21.53
N LEU A 12 -9.66 5.86 22.30
CA LEU A 12 -8.33 5.61 21.74
C LEU A 12 -8.32 4.51 20.67
N PHE A 13 -9.14 3.46 20.84
CA PHE A 13 -9.18 2.29 19.96
C PHE A 13 -10.35 2.28 18.97
N MET A 14 -11.19 3.32 18.96
CA MET A 14 -12.31 3.44 18.03
C MET A 14 -11.83 3.89 16.65
N MET A 15 -12.50 3.43 15.61
CA MET A 15 -12.20 3.90 14.25
C MET A 15 -12.74 5.33 14.06
N PRO A 16 -12.12 6.16 13.21
CA PRO A 16 -12.52 7.57 13.07
C PRO A 16 -13.97 7.79 12.60
N TYR A 17 -14.56 6.82 11.87
CA TYR A 17 -15.95 6.88 11.42
C TYR A 17 -16.96 6.53 12.54
N GLU A 18 -16.51 5.99 13.67
CA GLU A 18 -17.38 5.57 14.80
C GLU A 18 -17.61 6.69 15.81
N ILE A 19 -16.91 7.80 15.67
CA ILE A 19 -16.84 8.88 16.65
C ILE A 19 -17.02 10.24 15.97
N ASN A 20 -17.55 11.20 16.70
CA ASN A 20 -17.74 12.56 16.19
C ASN A 20 -16.42 13.35 16.15
N GLU A 21 -16.44 14.54 15.53
CA GLU A 21 -15.25 15.38 15.37
C GLU A 21 -14.57 15.75 16.71
N SER A 22 -15.35 16.03 17.75
CA SER A 22 -14.82 16.38 19.09
C SER A 22 -14.13 15.18 19.76
N GLU A 23 -14.72 13.99 19.62
CA GLU A 23 -14.13 12.75 20.09
C GLU A 23 -12.86 12.39 19.30
N ARG A 24 -12.80 12.66 17.99
CA ARG A 24 -11.55 12.48 17.20
C ARG A 24 -10.44 13.41 17.66
N LYS A 25 -10.74 14.67 17.96
CA LYS A 25 -9.74 15.59 18.55
C LYS A 25 -9.22 15.06 19.89
N THR A 26 -10.11 14.51 20.71
CA THR A 26 -9.74 13.84 21.97
C THR A 26 -8.89 12.59 21.70
N GLN A 27 -9.25 11.77 20.71
CA GLN A 27 -8.48 10.60 20.30
C GLN A 27 -7.06 10.98 19.90
N ILE A 28 -6.89 12.01 19.06
CA ILE A 28 -5.57 12.50 18.63
C ILE A 28 -4.74 12.98 19.83
N LEU A 29 -5.36 13.74 20.74
CA LEU A 29 -4.69 14.22 21.94
C LEU A 29 -4.18 13.07 22.84
N LEU A 30 -4.93 11.97 22.93
CA LEU A 30 -4.52 10.76 23.65
C LEU A 30 -3.50 9.92 22.86
N PHE A 31 -3.63 9.89 21.54
CA PHE A 31 -2.78 9.13 20.64
C PHE A 31 -1.34 9.67 20.59
N ILE A 32 -1.14 10.98 20.69
CA ILE A 32 0.20 11.59 20.69
C ILE A 32 1.10 11.07 21.83
N PRO A 33 0.76 11.21 23.13
CA PRO A 33 1.64 10.76 24.21
C PRO A 33 1.81 9.23 24.21
N PHE A 34 0.73 8.48 23.92
CA PHE A 34 0.81 7.03 23.82
C PHE A 34 1.69 6.58 22.65
N GLY A 35 1.51 7.21 21.49
CA GLY A 35 2.31 7.00 20.29
C GLY A 35 3.78 7.33 20.51
N LEU A 36 4.11 8.39 21.25
CA LEU A 36 5.50 8.75 21.59
C LEU A 36 6.19 7.65 22.41
N ILE A 37 5.50 7.10 23.42
CA ILE A 37 6.01 5.98 24.22
C ILE A 37 6.24 4.75 23.32
N ILE A 38 5.24 4.43 22.48
CA ILE A 38 5.34 3.33 21.52
C ILE A 38 6.50 3.52 20.55
N SER A 39 6.68 4.74 20.03
CA SER A 39 7.76 5.08 19.11
C SER A 39 9.12 4.92 19.76
N PHE A 40 9.26 5.32 21.02
CA PHE A 40 10.49 5.09 21.79
C PHE A 40 10.79 3.59 21.93
N ILE A 41 9.80 2.78 22.31
CA ILE A 41 9.94 1.33 22.47
C ILE A 41 10.34 0.68 21.14
N PHE A 42 9.63 0.98 20.04
CA PHE A 42 9.96 0.41 18.73
C PHE A 42 11.31 0.88 18.22
N SER A 43 11.67 2.15 18.42
CA SER A 43 13.00 2.66 18.07
C SER A 43 14.08 1.89 18.79
N TYR A 44 13.92 1.68 20.09
CA TYR A 44 14.85 0.90 20.91
C TYR A 44 14.98 -0.53 20.39
N ILE A 45 13.87 -1.22 20.16
CA ILE A 45 13.86 -2.60 19.64
C ILE A 45 14.59 -2.68 18.29
N ILE A 46 14.24 -1.81 17.33
CA ILE A 46 14.88 -1.81 16.00
C ILE A 46 16.35 -1.44 16.08
N GLY A 47 16.71 -0.42 16.85
CA GLY A 47 18.10 -0.02 17.06
C GLY A 47 18.95 -1.16 17.59
N VAL A 48 18.47 -1.89 18.60
CA VAL A 48 19.13 -3.08 19.15
C VAL A 48 19.23 -4.19 18.11
N LEU A 49 18.15 -4.50 17.38
CA LEU A 49 18.14 -5.57 16.37
C LEU A 49 19.11 -5.31 15.20
N ILE A 50 19.26 -4.06 14.78
CA ILE A 50 20.15 -3.66 13.68
C ILE A 50 21.58 -3.39 14.18
N GLY A 51 21.81 -3.35 15.50
CA GLY A 51 23.11 -2.97 16.09
C GLY A 51 23.44 -1.48 15.88
N GLY A 52 22.42 -0.63 15.72
CA GLY A 52 22.54 0.80 15.46
C GLY A 52 22.10 1.70 16.61
N ASN A 53 22.30 3.01 16.46
CA ASN A 53 21.79 3.98 17.43
C ASN A 53 20.27 4.12 17.31
N PHE A 54 19.53 3.67 18.33
CA PHE A 54 18.07 3.72 18.34
C PHE A 54 17.48 5.13 18.21
N ILE A 55 18.20 6.17 18.65
CA ILE A 55 17.75 7.58 18.59
C ILE A 55 17.44 7.98 17.14
N LEU A 56 18.15 7.39 16.18
CA LEU A 56 17.97 7.65 14.75
C LEU A 56 16.61 7.17 14.22
N PHE A 57 16.00 6.15 14.83
CA PHE A 57 14.70 5.63 14.41
C PHE A 57 13.51 6.39 15.04
N PHE A 58 13.75 7.13 16.13
CA PHE A 58 12.69 7.84 16.83
C PHE A 58 11.96 8.89 15.97
N PRO A 59 12.65 9.76 15.20
CA PRO A 59 11.98 10.69 14.29
C PRO A 59 11.12 9.99 13.24
N ILE A 60 11.52 8.81 12.77
CA ILE A 60 10.79 8.04 11.74
C ILE A 60 9.44 7.58 12.30
N PHE A 61 9.44 6.96 13.49
CA PHE A 61 8.20 6.55 14.12
C PHE A 61 7.32 7.72 14.54
N TYR A 62 7.93 8.83 14.98
CA TYR A 62 7.20 10.06 15.25
C TYR A 62 6.47 10.60 14.01
N LEU A 63 7.12 10.59 12.84
CA LEU A 63 6.47 10.96 11.57
C LEU A 63 5.30 10.03 11.22
N MET A 64 5.38 8.73 11.55
CA MET A 64 4.24 7.81 11.39
C MET A 64 3.05 8.21 12.27
N ILE A 65 3.29 8.61 13.53
CA ILE A 65 2.23 9.12 14.42
C ILE A 65 1.57 10.35 13.79
N ILE A 66 2.38 11.31 13.33
CA ILE A 66 1.86 12.54 12.69
C ILE A 66 1.01 12.17 11.48
N GLY A 67 1.50 11.28 10.62
CA GLY A 67 0.75 10.80 9.45
C GLY A 67 -0.61 10.22 9.83
N ILE A 68 -0.67 9.36 10.85
CA ILE A 68 -1.93 8.79 11.36
C ILE A 68 -2.84 9.89 11.93
N ALA A 69 -2.30 10.80 12.74
CA ALA A 69 -3.05 11.90 13.34
C ALA A 69 -3.66 12.82 12.28
N VAL A 70 -2.95 13.09 11.18
CA VAL A 70 -3.46 13.87 10.05
C VAL A 70 -4.65 13.16 9.38
N VAL A 71 -4.56 11.85 9.14
CA VAL A 71 -5.67 11.06 8.58
C VAL A 71 -6.89 11.12 9.50
N PHE A 72 -6.70 10.98 10.81
CA PHE A 72 -7.80 11.00 11.78
C PHE A 72 -8.44 12.39 11.89
N TYR A 73 -7.61 13.44 11.87
CA TYR A 73 -8.08 14.82 11.97
C TYR A 73 -8.94 15.22 10.77
N PHE A 74 -8.49 14.86 9.55
CA PHE A 74 -9.18 15.21 8.32
C PHE A 74 -10.15 14.14 7.82
N TRP A 75 -10.52 13.16 8.65
CA TRP A 75 -11.29 11.98 8.24
C TRP A 75 -12.52 12.32 7.39
N ASP A 76 -13.43 13.18 7.88
CA ASP A 76 -14.68 13.49 7.16
C ASP A 76 -14.44 14.11 5.79
N ARG A 77 -13.45 15.01 5.69
CA ARG A 77 -13.09 15.66 4.40
C ARG A 77 -12.45 14.67 3.44
N LEU A 78 -11.63 13.76 3.97
CA LEU A 78 -11.00 12.71 3.17
C LEU A 78 -12.05 11.69 2.70
N ASP A 79 -13.01 11.35 3.56
CA ASP A 79 -14.11 10.46 3.22
C ASP A 79 -15.05 11.07 2.17
N GLU A 80 -15.47 12.31 2.36
CA GLU A 80 -16.28 13.04 1.38
C GLU A 80 -15.61 13.08 -0.01
N LYS A 81 -14.28 13.26 -0.04
CA LYS A 81 -13.54 13.39 -1.30
C LYS A 81 -13.20 12.06 -1.98
N TYR A 82 -12.94 11.01 -1.20
CA TYR A 82 -12.37 9.76 -1.71
C TYR A 82 -13.19 8.50 -1.42
N GLY A 83 -14.22 8.58 -0.58
CA GLY A 83 -15.04 7.44 -0.16
C GLY A 83 -14.21 6.40 0.59
N ILE A 84 -13.80 6.73 1.82
CA ILE A 84 -12.95 5.90 2.68
C ILE A 84 -13.80 5.00 3.59
N THR A 85 -14.98 5.46 3.96
CA THR A 85 -15.90 4.75 4.83
C THR A 85 -16.41 3.49 4.14
N PRO A 86 -16.26 2.31 4.75
CA PRO A 86 -16.68 1.05 4.14
C PRO A 86 -18.20 1.02 3.93
N VAL A 87 -18.62 0.69 2.71
CA VAL A 87 -20.02 0.50 2.36
C VAL A 87 -20.49 -0.86 2.91
N ARG A 88 -20.77 -0.91 4.21
CA ARG A 88 -21.57 -1.96 4.90
C ARG A 88 -21.11 -3.43 4.89
N SER A 89 -20.05 -3.86 4.23
CA SER A 89 -19.63 -5.29 4.26
C SER A 89 -18.51 -5.59 5.26
N SER A 90 -18.83 -6.37 6.29
CA SER A 90 -17.94 -7.21 7.11
C SER A 90 -16.52 -6.69 7.42
N GLN A 91 -16.47 -5.95 8.54
CA GLN A 91 -15.51 -6.04 9.64
C GLN A 91 -14.00 -5.82 9.51
N LEU A 92 -13.30 -5.85 8.37
CA LEU A 92 -11.84 -5.60 8.44
C LEU A 92 -11.12 -5.14 7.18
N THR A 93 -11.77 -5.07 6.02
CA THR A 93 -11.11 -4.54 4.83
C THR A 93 -11.27 -3.02 4.79
N LEU A 94 -10.25 -2.30 5.27
CA LEU A 94 -10.06 -0.89 4.89
C LEU A 94 -10.17 -0.78 3.36
N LEU A 95 -10.96 0.19 2.90
CA LEU A 95 -11.08 0.45 1.47
C LEU A 95 -9.72 0.78 0.87
N TYR A 96 -9.54 0.46 -0.41
CA TYR A 96 -8.31 0.76 -1.15
C TYR A 96 -7.85 2.20 -0.90
N GLN A 97 -8.81 3.13 -0.96
CA GLN A 97 -8.61 4.56 -0.77
C GLN A 97 -8.09 4.91 0.63
N GLY A 98 -8.65 4.31 1.67
CA GLY A 98 -8.21 4.53 3.06
C GLY A 98 -6.76 4.12 3.27
N VAL A 99 -6.39 2.94 2.75
CA VAL A 99 -5.02 2.43 2.87
C VAL A 99 -4.03 3.29 2.08
N VAL A 100 -4.37 3.70 0.86
CA VAL A 100 -3.50 4.54 0.02
C VAL A 100 -3.30 5.92 0.63
N ILE A 101 -4.35 6.53 1.19
CA ILE A 101 -4.24 7.82 1.89
C ILE A 101 -3.38 7.69 3.15
N TRP A 102 -3.56 6.61 3.92
CA TRP A 102 -2.70 6.32 5.05
C TRP A 102 -1.24 6.19 4.62
N LEU A 103 -0.94 5.37 3.60
CA LEU A 103 0.40 5.22 3.03
C LEU A 103 0.99 6.55 2.58
N LEU A 104 0.20 7.41 1.93
CA LEU A 104 0.63 8.75 1.51
C LEU A 104 1.02 9.61 2.72
N CYS A 105 0.20 9.64 3.77
CA CYS A 105 0.48 10.41 4.98
C CYS A 105 1.70 9.90 5.74
N VAL A 106 1.98 8.59 5.72
CA VAL A 106 3.18 8.02 6.36
C VAL A 106 4.41 7.95 5.43
N SER A 107 4.26 8.31 4.15
CA SER A 107 5.37 8.28 3.17
C SER A 107 6.61 9.08 3.57
N PRO A 108 6.53 10.23 4.27
CA PRO A 108 7.75 10.89 4.77
C PRO A 108 8.53 10.00 5.75
N ALA A 109 7.84 9.23 6.59
CA ALA A 109 8.51 8.31 7.52
C ALA A 109 9.26 7.21 6.76
N PHE A 110 8.67 6.65 5.71
CA PHE A 110 9.37 5.68 4.86
C PHE A 110 10.59 6.28 4.15
N PHE A 111 10.45 7.49 3.63
CA PHE A 111 11.55 8.21 2.97
C PHE A 111 12.74 8.40 3.93
N PHE A 112 12.50 8.97 5.11
CA PHE A 112 13.55 9.17 6.12
C PHE A 112 14.06 7.85 6.72
N GLY A 113 13.20 6.83 6.79
CA GLY A 113 13.58 5.46 7.16
C GLY A 113 14.68 4.91 6.28
N MET A 114 14.49 4.96 4.96
CA MET A 114 15.48 4.47 4.00
C MET A 114 16.75 5.33 3.99
N LEU A 115 16.62 6.66 4.11
CA LEU A 115 17.79 7.53 4.27
C LEU A 115 18.63 7.15 5.48
N MET A 116 17.98 6.87 6.62
CA MET A 116 18.69 6.49 7.84
C MET A 116 19.41 5.15 7.68
N LEU A 117 18.79 4.17 7.02
CA LEU A 117 19.47 2.92 6.67
C LEU A 117 20.68 3.16 5.74
N GLY A 118 20.59 4.13 4.82
CA GLY A 118 21.72 4.56 4.01
C GLY A 118 22.87 5.14 4.84
N VAL A 119 22.57 6.03 5.79
CA VAL A 119 23.57 6.58 6.72
C VAL A 119 24.22 5.48 7.55
N MET A 120 23.43 4.58 8.12
CA MET A 120 23.92 3.49 8.97
C MET A 120 24.77 2.47 8.21
N SER A 121 24.45 2.22 6.94
CA SER A 121 25.25 1.33 6.08
C SER A 121 26.48 2.02 5.47
N GLY A 122 26.70 3.31 5.73
CA GLY A 122 27.78 4.09 5.11
C GLY A 122 27.58 4.34 3.61
N ASN A 123 26.35 4.15 3.11
CA ASN A 123 25.99 4.31 1.71
C ASN A 123 24.73 5.16 1.57
N ILE A 124 24.90 6.49 1.64
CA ILE A 124 23.79 7.44 1.57
C ILE A 124 23.02 7.34 0.25
N PHE A 125 23.70 6.99 -0.85
CA PHE A 125 23.05 6.81 -2.15
C PHE A 125 22.11 5.61 -2.14
N PHE A 126 22.50 4.48 -1.53
CA PHE A 126 21.57 3.36 -1.32
C PHE A 126 20.32 3.82 -0.54
N GLY A 127 20.51 4.62 0.51
CA GLY A 127 19.39 5.19 1.26
C GLY A 127 18.47 6.07 0.42
N LEU A 128 19.03 6.94 -0.43
CA LEU A 128 18.27 7.78 -1.37
C LEU A 128 17.50 6.95 -2.39
N GLY A 129 18.17 5.96 -3.02
CA GLY A 129 17.53 5.07 -3.99
C GLY A 129 16.43 4.23 -3.37
N GLY A 130 16.66 3.71 -2.16
CA GLY A 130 15.65 3.03 -1.37
C GLY A 130 14.46 3.94 -1.02
N ALA A 131 14.72 5.18 -0.62
CA ALA A 131 13.67 6.14 -0.31
C ALA A 131 12.78 6.45 -1.52
N VAL A 132 13.39 6.63 -2.71
CA VAL A 132 12.66 6.77 -3.97
C VAL A 132 11.87 5.52 -4.29
N ALA A 133 12.49 4.33 -4.17
CA ALA A 133 11.83 3.06 -4.43
C ALA A 133 10.59 2.85 -3.54
N VAL A 134 10.63 3.32 -2.29
CA VAL A 134 9.50 3.19 -1.35
C VAL A 134 8.39 4.21 -1.59
N VAL A 135 8.75 5.47 -1.86
CA VAL A 135 7.75 6.53 -2.01
C VAL A 135 7.08 6.50 -3.38
N TYR A 136 7.80 6.11 -4.43
CA TYR A 136 7.30 6.06 -5.80
C TYR A 136 5.98 5.27 -5.95
N PRO A 137 5.87 4.01 -5.48
CA PRO A 137 4.62 3.26 -5.60
C PRO A 137 3.47 3.85 -4.77
N ILE A 138 3.74 4.50 -3.64
CA ILE A 138 2.72 5.20 -2.85
C ILE A 138 2.10 6.33 -3.67
N VAL A 139 2.94 7.16 -4.30
CA VAL A 139 2.49 8.25 -5.18
C VAL A 139 1.72 7.69 -6.38
N GLY A 140 2.23 6.63 -7.02
CA GLY A 140 1.56 6.00 -8.15
C GLY A 140 0.18 5.43 -7.80
N MET A 141 0.04 4.77 -6.65
CA MET A 141 -1.27 4.32 -6.16
C MET A 141 -2.20 5.50 -5.86
N PHE A 142 -1.69 6.58 -5.24
CA PHE A 142 -2.50 7.76 -4.92
C PHE A 142 -3.03 8.48 -6.17
N LEU A 143 -2.21 8.64 -7.20
CA LEU A 143 -2.64 9.22 -8.48
C LEU A 143 -3.78 8.42 -9.13
N ARG A 144 -3.96 7.17 -8.70
CA ARG A 144 -4.95 6.22 -9.22
C ARG A 144 -6.02 5.83 -8.22
N ILE A 145 -6.12 6.54 -7.11
CA ILE A 145 -7.05 6.24 -6.02
C ILE A 145 -8.51 6.10 -6.50
N LYS A 146 -8.91 6.88 -7.50
CA LYS A 146 -10.27 6.82 -8.10
C LYS A 146 -10.47 5.69 -9.10
N THR A 147 -9.41 5.05 -9.60
CA THR A 147 -9.53 3.93 -10.55
C THR A 147 -9.91 2.63 -9.84
N PHE A 148 -9.53 2.51 -8.56
CA PHE A 148 -9.67 1.28 -7.78
C PHE A 148 -10.71 1.40 -6.66
N SER A 149 -11.78 2.17 -6.88
CA SER A 149 -12.94 2.22 -5.96
C SER A 149 -13.58 0.84 -5.78
N ASP A 150 -14.44 0.64 -4.79
CA ASP A 150 -15.10 -0.65 -4.52
C ASP A 150 -15.83 -1.26 -5.72
N ASP A 151 -16.26 -0.45 -6.69
CA ASP A 151 -16.79 -0.91 -7.97
C ASP A 151 -15.80 -1.80 -8.74
N SER A 152 -14.51 -1.64 -8.49
CA SER A 152 -13.46 -2.50 -9.03
C SER A 152 -13.56 -3.94 -8.53
N ARG A 153 -14.24 -4.23 -7.42
CA ARG A 153 -14.46 -5.62 -6.97
C ARG A 153 -15.47 -6.37 -7.85
N VAL A 154 -16.28 -5.69 -8.65
CA VAL A 154 -17.26 -6.36 -9.52
C VAL A 154 -16.54 -6.97 -10.72
N ILE A 155 -16.50 -8.30 -10.81
CA ILE A 155 -15.84 -9.04 -11.89
C ILE A 155 -16.82 -9.29 -13.06
N GLY A 156 -18.09 -9.54 -12.77
CA GLY A 156 -19.09 -9.79 -13.80
C GLY A 156 -20.51 -9.87 -13.27
N LYS A 157 -21.48 -9.67 -14.17
CA LYS A 157 -22.90 -9.91 -13.91
C LYS A 157 -23.27 -11.23 -14.58
N LYS A 158 -23.41 -12.31 -13.82
CA LYS A 158 -23.86 -13.59 -14.34
C LYS A 158 -25.39 -13.56 -14.38
N LYS A 159 -25.98 -13.71 -15.56
CA LYS A 159 -27.43 -13.93 -15.68
C LYS A 159 -27.75 -15.33 -15.13
N VAL A 160 -28.48 -15.38 -14.03
CA VAL A 160 -29.08 -16.61 -13.50
C VAL A 160 -30.54 -16.58 -13.92
N VAL A 161 -30.90 -17.47 -14.84
CA VAL A 161 -32.30 -17.71 -15.19
C VAL A 161 -32.90 -18.52 -14.04
N LEU A 162 -33.90 -17.96 -13.36
CA LEU A 162 -34.57 -18.69 -12.29
C LEU A 162 -35.32 -19.89 -12.91
N PRO A 163 -35.16 -21.11 -12.36
CA PRO A 163 -36.00 -22.23 -12.77
C PRO A 163 -37.47 -21.89 -12.47
N ASP A 164 -38.38 -22.25 -13.38
CA ASP A 164 -39.81 -21.90 -13.41
C ASP A 164 -40.66 -22.52 -12.26
N ARG A 165 -40.08 -22.71 -11.07
CA ARG A 165 -40.75 -23.31 -9.92
C ARG A 165 -41.47 -22.25 -9.10
N GLU A 166 -42.78 -22.43 -8.95
CA GLU A 166 -43.76 -21.65 -8.16
C GLU A 166 -43.48 -21.59 -6.64
N ARG A 167 -42.25 -21.84 -6.17
CA ARG A 167 -41.92 -21.71 -4.75
C ARG A 167 -41.27 -20.36 -4.49
N PRO A 168 -41.82 -19.51 -3.62
CA PRO A 168 -41.18 -18.26 -3.22
C PRO A 168 -39.83 -18.59 -2.56
N LEU A 169 -38.74 -18.24 -3.24
CA LEU A 169 -37.40 -18.30 -2.68
C LEU A 169 -37.32 -17.31 -1.53
N VAL A 170 -37.29 -17.82 -0.29
CA VAL A 170 -36.96 -17.03 0.90
C VAL A 170 -35.46 -16.74 0.82
N VAL A 171 -35.13 -15.63 0.18
CA VAL A 171 -33.77 -15.11 0.17
C VAL A 171 -33.51 -14.44 1.52
N PRO A 172 -32.52 -14.88 2.31
CA PRO A 172 -32.16 -14.20 3.55
C PRO A 172 -31.82 -12.73 3.25
N LYS A 173 -32.49 -11.78 3.91
CA LYS A 173 -32.29 -10.33 3.74
C LYS A 173 -30.84 -9.88 4.00
N GLU A 174 -30.03 -10.73 4.60
CA GLU A 174 -28.64 -10.48 4.98
C GLU A 174 -27.63 -10.86 3.89
N ALA A 175 -28.05 -11.54 2.82
CA ALA A 175 -27.12 -12.20 1.89
C ALA A 175 -26.91 -11.50 0.52
N LEU A 176 -27.63 -10.43 0.17
CA LEU A 176 -27.56 -9.90 -1.20
C LEU A 176 -27.38 -8.39 -1.29
N PRO A 177 -26.20 -7.92 -1.77
CA PRO A 177 -26.07 -6.60 -2.36
C PRO A 177 -26.64 -6.68 -3.79
N ASP A 178 -27.69 -5.91 -4.05
CA ASP A 178 -28.15 -5.49 -5.38
C ASP A 178 -28.70 -6.55 -6.35
N ILE A 179 -29.65 -7.39 -5.92
CA ILE A 179 -30.56 -8.02 -6.91
C ILE A 179 -31.52 -6.94 -7.44
N LYS A 180 -31.30 -6.48 -8.67
CA LYS A 180 -32.36 -5.84 -9.46
C LYS A 180 -33.23 -6.93 -10.07
N LEU A 181 -34.42 -7.13 -9.50
CA LEU A 181 -35.47 -7.98 -10.08
C LEU A 181 -36.09 -7.25 -11.27
N SER A 182 -35.76 -7.69 -12.49
CA SER A 182 -36.40 -7.25 -13.73
C SER A 182 -36.85 -8.51 -14.50
N GLY A 183 -38.07 -8.97 -14.22
CA GLY A 183 -38.61 -10.21 -14.81
C GLY A 183 -38.03 -11.51 -14.23
N LYS A 184 -38.11 -12.62 -14.99
CA LYS A 184 -37.61 -13.97 -14.61
C LYS A 184 -36.07 -14.09 -14.54
N GLU A 185 -35.33 -13.01 -14.75
CA GLU A 185 -33.87 -13.00 -14.75
C GLU A 185 -33.32 -12.40 -13.45
N VAL A 186 -32.46 -13.15 -12.76
CA VAL A 186 -31.68 -12.65 -11.61
C VAL A 186 -30.24 -12.48 -12.08
N THR A 187 -29.73 -11.25 -12.12
CA THR A 187 -28.30 -11.03 -12.35
C THR A 187 -27.54 -11.15 -11.03
N GLU A 188 -26.71 -12.18 -10.89
CA GLU A 188 -25.79 -12.33 -9.77
C GLU A 188 -24.50 -11.56 -10.08
N THR A 189 -24.17 -10.58 -9.24
CA THR A 189 -22.89 -9.86 -9.28
C THR A 189 -21.81 -10.70 -8.59
N VAL A 190 -20.82 -11.16 -9.35
CA VAL A 190 -19.68 -11.89 -8.81
C VAL A 190 -18.63 -10.89 -8.32
N TYR A 191 -18.37 -10.91 -7.02
CA TYR A 191 -17.34 -10.10 -6.39
C TYR A 191 -15.98 -10.83 -6.36
N GLY A 192 -14.94 -10.12 -6.76
CA GLY A 192 -13.55 -10.52 -6.65
C GLY A 192 -12.90 -10.15 -5.33
N PHE A 193 -11.63 -10.50 -5.21
CA PHE A 193 -10.75 -10.07 -4.13
C PHE A 193 -10.44 -8.56 -4.21
N GLY A 194 -10.66 -7.95 -5.38
CA GLY A 194 -10.33 -6.56 -5.65
C GLY A 194 -8.82 -6.33 -5.75
N PHE A 195 -8.41 -5.07 -5.82
CA PHE A 195 -7.00 -4.70 -5.76
C PHE A 195 -6.57 -4.45 -4.31
N LEU A 196 -5.59 -5.21 -3.82
CA LEU A 196 -5.08 -5.09 -2.44
C LEU A 196 -3.90 -4.11 -2.37
N PRO A 197 -4.09 -2.86 -1.93
CA PRO A 197 -3.07 -1.82 -2.02
C PRO A 197 -1.76 -2.20 -1.31
N ILE A 198 -1.84 -2.78 -0.11
CA ILE A 198 -0.65 -3.22 0.65
C ILE A 198 0.12 -4.30 -0.10
N SER A 199 -0.56 -5.28 -0.69
CA SER A 199 0.12 -6.35 -1.40
C SER A 199 0.80 -5.83 -2.67
N TYR A 200 0.13 -4.96 -3.44
CA TYR A 200 0.75 -4.32 -4.62
C TYR A 200 1.92 -3.42 -4.23
N PHE A 201 1.81 -2.68 -3.14
CA PHE A 201 2.90 -1.91 -2.57
C PHE A 201 4.09 -2.80 -2.24
N ILE A 202 3.92 -3.85 -1.43
CA ILE A 202 5.02 -4.76 -1.04
C ILE A 202 5.67 -5.43 -2.26
N MET A 203 4.88 -5.84 -3.26
CA MET A 203 5.41 -6.42 -4.50
C MET A 203 6.24 -5.40 -5.30
N ALA A 204 5.76 -4.15 -5.41
CA ALA A 204 6.52 -3.08 -6.04
C ALA A 204 7.80 -2.74 -5.26
N GLU A 205 7.74 -2.75 -3.92
CA GLU A 205 8.91 -2.53 -3.05
C GLU A 205 9.99 -3.58 -3.26
N ALA A 206 9.61 -4.86 -3.24
CA ALA A 206 10.55 -5.98 -3.37
C ALA A 206 11.38 -5.87 -4.67
N LEU A 207 10.78 -5.36 -5.74
CA LEU A 207 11.47 -5.11 -7.01
C LEU A 207 12.30 -3.84 -6.96
N GLY A 208 11.69 -2.73 -6.56
CA GLY A 208 12.31 -1.42 -6.63
C GLY A 208 13.49 -1.24 -5.69
N VAL A 209 13.38 -1.67 -4.43
CA VAL A 209 14.45 -1.48 -3.44
C VAL A 209 15.72 -2.18 -3.91
N TYR A 210 15.61 -3.37 -4.50
CA TYR A 210 16.77 -4.06 -5.04
C TYR A 210 17.32 -3.34 -6.28
N THR A 211 16.53 -3.10 -7.32
CA THR A 211 17.04 -2.56 -8.59
C THR A 211 17.44 -1.09 -8.50
N ILE A 212 16.60 -0.25 -7.91
CA ILE A 212 16.82 1.19 -7.77
C ILE A 212 17.87 1.42 -6.68
N GLY A 213 17.76 0.74 -5.53
CA GLY A 213 18.75 0.84 -4.46
C GLY A 213 20.16 0.43 -4.93
N LYS A 214 20.29 -0.66 -5.71
CA LYS A 214 21.56 -1.07 -6.33
C LYS A 214 22.06 -0.06 -7.35
N GLY A 215 21.17 0.49 -8.19
CA GLY A 215 21.51 1.54 -9.15
C GLY A 215 22.11 2.76 -8.45
N PHE A 216 21.41 3.30 -7.45
CA PHE A 216 21.92 4.43 -6.65
C PHE A 216 23.20 4.07 -5.88
N SER A 217 23.28 2.88 -5.28
CA SER A 217 24.52 2.43 -4.64
C SER A 217 25.71 2.44 -5.60
N GLY A 218 25.48 2.18 -6.89
CA GLY A 218 26.50 2.29 -7.93
C GLY A 218 27.08 3.69 -8.06
N ILE A 219 26.34 4.76 -7.73
CA ILE A 219 26.84 6.14 -7.72
C ILE A 219 28.00 6.27 -6.74
N ASN A 220 27.88 5.72 -5.53
CA ASN A 220 28.96 5.75 -4.55
C ASN A 220 30.22 5.06 -5.09
N SER A 221 30.07 3.87 -5.66
CA SER A 221 31.18 3.11 -6.25
C SER A 221 31.80 3.83 -7.45
N TYR A 222 30.99 4.48 -8.28
CA TYR A 222 31.45 5.28 -9.41
C TYR A 222 32.26 6.49 -8.96
N LEU A 223 31.81 7.20 -7.93
CA LEU A 223 32.54 8.36 -7.40
C LEU A 223 33.90 7.98 -6.81
N ILE A 224 34.04 6.78 -6.24
CA ILE A 224 35.29 6.33 -5.61
C ILE A 224 36.22 5.65 -6.63
N ASN A 225 35.67 4.76 -7.47
CA ASN A 225 36.45 3.84 -8.31
C ASN A 225 36.15 3.99 -9.81
N SER A 226 35.35 4.98 -10.24
CA SER A 226 34.87 5.13 -11.63
C SER A 226 34.18 3.88 -12.20
N THR A 227 33.68 3.00 -11.33
CA THR A 227 33.00 1.75 -11.69
C THR A 227 31.79 1.52 -10.77
N PRO A 228 30.62 1.08 -11.29
CA PRO A 228 30.28 0.84 -12.70
C PRO A 228 30.08 2.17 -13.48
N SER A 229 29.99 2.09 -14.81
CA SER A 229 29.73 3.24 -15.69
C SER A 229 28.45 4.01 -15.32
N LEU A 230 28.38 5.29 -15.68
CA LEU A 230 27.20 6.13 -15.41
C LEU A 230 25.96 5.62 -16.18
N GLU A 231 26.16 5.14 -17.40
CA GLU A 231 25.13 4.52 -18.24
C GLU A 231 24.51 3.31 -17.55
N PHE A 232 25.33 2.46 -16.93
CA PHE A 232 24.86 1.31 -16.15
C PHE A 232 24.01 1.75 -14.95
N ILE A 233 24.44 2.79 -14.23
CA ILE A 233 23.72 3.34 -13.08
C ILE A 233 22.33 3.85 -13.52
N ILE A 234 22.30 4.70 -14.55
CA ILE A 234 21.07 5.28 -15.10
C ILE A 234 20.13 4.18 -15.59
N ALA A 235 20.65 3.21 -16.35
CA ALA A 235 19.86 2.08 -16.85
C ALA A 235 19.25 1.26 -15.70
N SER A 236 20.03 0.96 -14.66
CA SER A 236 19.54 0.20 -13.49
C SER A 236 18.40 0.91 -12.77
N ILE A 237 18.52 2.23 -12.58
CA ILE A 237 17.47 3.06 -11.97
C ILE A 237 16.22 3.09 -12.86
N ALA A 238 16.39 3.35 -14.16
CA ALA A 238 15.28 3.43 -15.11
C ALA A 238 14.52 2.09 -15.24
N ILE A 239 15.24 0.97 -15.36
CA ILE A 239 14.64 -0.37 -15.40
C ILE A 239 13.86 -0.64 -14.11
N GLY A 240 14.44 -0.30 -12.95
CA GLY A 240 13.78 -0.47 -11.67
C GLY A 240 12.47 0.30 -11.56
N LEU A 241 12.48 1.58 -11.93
CA LEU A 241 11.28 2.42 -11.95
C LEU A 241 10.21 1.86 -12.90
N LEU A 242 10.59 1.49 -14.13
CA LEU A 242 9.67 0.92 -15.12
C LEU A 242 9.00 -0.36 -14.62
N ILE A 243 9.76 -1.24 -13.96
CA ILE A 243 9.23 -2.50 -13.42
C ILE A 243 8.29 -2.23 -12.25
N GLN A 244 8.62 -1.31 -11.34
CA GLN A 244 7.68 -0.88 -10.30
C GLN A 244 6.40 -0.34 -10.91
N THR A 245 6.49 0.45 -11.98
CA THR A 245 5.33 0.97 -12.70
C THR A 245 4.38 -0.16 -13.09
N VAL A 246 4.85 -1.30 -13.60
CA VAL A 246 3.96 -2.42 -14.01
C VAL A 246 2.97 -2.83 -12.89
N TYR A 247 3.40 -2.85 -11.64
CA TYR A 247 2.56 -3.21 -10.48
C TYR A 247 1.59 -2.12 -10.04
N LEU A 248 1.84 -0.88 -10.43
CA LEU A 248 0.98 0.27 -10.18
C LEU A 248 -0.14 0.37 -11.22
N PHE A 249 -0.06 -0.44 -12.29
CA PHE A 249 -1.05 -0.48 -13.35
C PHE A 249 -1.68 -1.87 -13.59
N PRO A 250 -2.23 -2.51 -12.53
CA PRO A 250 -2.80 -3.84 -12.67
C PRO A 250 -4.05 -3.85 -13.56
N ASP A 251 -4.85 -2.78 -13.63
CA ASP A 251 -5.96 -2.67 -14.60
C ASP A 251 -5.49 -2.65 -16.07
N LYS A 252 -4.33 -2.04 -16.36
CA LYS A 252 -3.76 -2.04 -17.71
C LYS A 252 -3.20 -3.41 -18.03
N LEU A 253 -2.51 -4.02 -17.07
CA LEU A 253 -2.01 -5.38 -17.20
C LEU A 253 -3.14 -6.39 -17.40
N ASN A 254 -4.28 -6.21 -16.71
CA ASN A 254 -5.47 -7.04 -16.84
C ASN A 254 -6.05 -7.06 -18.26
N LYS A 255 -5.73 -6.07 -19.10
CA LYS A 255 -6.13 -6.06 -20.52
C LYS A 255 -5.23 -6.88 -21.42
N ILE A 256 -4.01 -7.18 -20.95
CA ILE A 256 -2.97 -7.86 -21.72
C ILE A 256 -2.93 -9.33 -21.34
N VAL A 257 -3.11 -9.65 -20.06
CA VAL A 257 -3.05 -11.02 -19.55
C VAL A 257 -4.40 -11.72 -19.67
N PRO A 258 -4.43 -13.04 -19.98
CA PRO A 258 -5.68 -13.78 -20.14
C PRO A 258 -6.36 -14.17 -18.80
N ILE A 259 -5.93 -13.59 -17.68
CA ILE A 259 -6.36 -13.94 -16.32
C ILE A 259 -6.89 -12.68 -15.63
N GLU A 260 -8.10 -12.75 -15.06
CA GLU A 260 -8.65 -11.64 -14.28
C GLU A 260 -7.86 -11.42 -12.99
N LEU A 261 -7.12 -10.32 -12.92
CA LEU A 261 -6.19 -9.96 -11.84
C LEU A 261 -6.89 -9.67 -10.51
N ARG A 262 -8.19 -9.41 -10.53
CA ARG A 262 -9.03 -9.19 -9.33
C ARG A 262 -9.46 -10.48 -8.63
N THR A 263 -9.10 -11.64 -9.17
CA THR A 263 -9.36 -12.95 -8.55
C THR A 263 -8.18 -13.41 -7.68
N LYS A 264 -8.37 -14.44 -6.84
CA LYS A 264 -7.28 -15.09 -6.11
C LYS A 264 -6.18 -15.62 -7.05
N ASN A 265 -6.58 -16.18 -8.19
CA ASN A 265 -5.64 -16.69 -9.19
C ASN A 265 -4.89 -15.55 -9.88
N GLY A 266 -5.59 -14.43 -10.13
CA GLY A 266 -5.00 -13.19 -10.60
C GLY A 266 -3.95 -12.62 -9.65
N PHE A 267 -4.24 -12.62 -8.35
CA PHE A 267 -3.27 -12.23 -7.32
C PHE A 267 -2.04 -13.15 -7.30
N LEU A 268 -2.24 -14.47 -7.34
CA LEU A 268 -1.14 -15.43 -7.42
C LEU A 268 -0.30 -15.22 -8.69
N PHE A 269 -0.94 -14.94 -9.83
CA PHE A 269 -0.25 -14.59 -11.06
C PHE A 269 0.61 -13.33 -10.89
N MET A 270 0.07 -12.26 -10.28
CA MET A 270 0.85 -11.05 -9.97
C MET A 270 2.05 -11.35 -9.08
N PHE A 271 1.88 -12.22 -8.08
CA PHE A 271 2.98 -12.63 -7.21
C PHE A 271 4.07 -13.38 -7.99
N VAL A 272 3.72 -14.32 -8.87
CA VAL A 272 4.70 -15.03 -9.72
C VAL A 272 5.39 -14.08 -10.69
N MET A 273 4.67 -13.11 -11.25
CA MET A 273 5.23 -12.08 -12.13
C MET A 273 6.35 -11.27 -11.47
N VAL A 274 6.39 -11.16 -10.13
CA VAL A 274 7.46 -10.43 -9.42
C VAL A 274 8.78 -11.11 -9.70
N PHE A 275 8.84 -12.43 -9.55
CA PHE A 275 10.06 -13.21 -9.78
C PHE A 275 10.48 -13.19 -11.26
N VAL A 276 9.51 -13.24 -12.18
CA VAL A 276 9.78 -13.18 -13.63
C VAL A 276 10.38 -11.83 -14.00
N LEU A 277 9.73 -10.73 -13.60
CA LEU A 277 10.22 -9.37 -13.88
C LEU A 277 11.54 -9.09 -13.17
N PHE A 278 11.74 -9.63 -11.97
CA PHE A 278 13.02 -9.57 -11.29
C PHE A 278 14.12 -10.24 -12.11
N GLY A 279 13.90 -11.47 -12.58
CA GLY A 279 14.85 -12.19 -13.44
C GLY A 279 15.18 -11.43 -14.73
N ILE A 280 14.16 -10.90 -15.41
CA ILE A 280 14.33 -10.07 -16.60
C ILE A 280 15.15 -8.81 -16.27
N SER A 281 14.87 -8.15 -15.15
CA SER A 281 15.63 -6.97 -14.74
C SER A 281 17.10 -7.27 -14.54
N GLN A 282 17.42 -8.38 -13.87
CA GLN A 282 18.81 -8.79 -13.63
C GLN A 282 19.52 -9.12 -14.94
N PHE A 283 18.83 -9.82 -15.85
CA PHE A 283 19.37 -10.14 -17.17
C PHE A 283 19.68 -8.88 -17.98
N LEU A 284 18.75 -7.91 -18.03
CA LEU A 284 18.96 -6.64 -18.73
C LEU A 284 20.10 -5.83 -18.12
N ILE A 285 20.17 -5.75 -16.79
CA ILE A 285 21.26 -5.08 -16.07
C ILE A 285 22.62 -5.72 -16.41
N LEU A 286 22.69 -7.05 -16.50
CA LEU A 286 23.92 -7.76 -16.88
C LEU A 286 24.33 -7.46 -18.32
N ILE A 287 23.39 -7.39 -19.26
CA ILE A 287 23.69 -7.00 -20.65
C ILE A 287 24.26 -5.58 -20.68
N VAL A 288 23.61 -4.62 -20.02
CA VAL A 288 24.11 -3.22 -19.98
C VAL A 288 25.51 -3.17 -19.37
N ARG A 289 25.76 -3.96 -18.32
CA ARG A 289 27.10 -4.05 -17.72
C ARG A 289 28.13 -4.54 -18.72
N ALA A 290 27.82 -5.59 -19.48
CA ALA A 290 28.74 -6.15 -20.47
C ALA A 290 28.99 -5.20 -21.67
N LEU A 291 28.02 -4.36 -22.01
CA LEU A 291 28.15 -3.37 -23.10
C LEU A 291 28.90 -2.10 -22.69
N THR A 292 29.04 -1.84 -21.39
CA THR A 292 29.63 -0.61 -20.85
C THR A 292 30.91 -0.84 -20.03
N SER A 293 31.34 -2.09 -19.91
CA SER A 293 32.65 -2.52 -19.40
C SER A 293 33.70 -2.54 -20.50
#